data_AF-A0A8T0WWV9-F1
#
_entry.id   AF-A0A8T0WWV9-F1
#
_cell.length_a   1.000
_cell.length_b   1.000
_cell.length_c   1.000
_cell.angle_alpha   90.00
_cell.angle_beta   90.00
_cell.angle_gamma   90.00
#
_symmetry.space_group_name_H-M   'P 1'
#
loop_
_entity.id
_entity.type
_entity.pdbx_description
1 polymer ?
#
loop_
_entity_poly.entity_id
_entity_poly.type
_entity_poly.pdbx_seq_one_letter_code
_entity_poly.pdbx_strand_id
1 'polypeptide(L)'
;MAATNGGAPLVVFDFDKTIVDCDSDNWVVDALGATDRFDELLRRLPWNHAIDAMMGELHAAGRTAEDVRACLRAAPLSPHVAAAIRSARARGCELRVLSDANAFFIDAVLAHHGLAGYFSGTDTNPAHVDAAGRLRIRPYHEFAAPAPGHGCALPSCPPNMCKGKVMERILLQEEEAAAAAGRRRRAVVYLGDGRGDYCPSLKLREGDYVMPRAGYPVCDLIAAAPPAAAVRGWDGFEDLARVLLGIVDAEIARAVAEQGEVPAVVVPDCRALPLPARQEAALLPQAVRVPN
;
A
#
# COMPACT_ATOMS: atom_id res chain seq x y z
N MET A 1 -5.48 -12.86 24.55
CA MET A 1 -4.83 -13.54 23.41
C MET A 1 -5.35 -12.86 22.15
N ALA A 2 -4.54 -12.02 21.51
CA ALA A 2 -4.94 -11.35 20.27
C ALA A 2 -5.02 -12.42 19.18
N ALA A 3 -6.22 -12.59 18.58
CA ALA A 3 -6.41 -13.49 17.46
C ALA A 3 -5.37 -13.14 16.38
N THR A 4 -4.64 -14.14 15.91
CA THR A 4 -3.70 -13.99 14.82
C THR A 4 -4.46 -13.54 13.57
N ASN A 5 -4.27 -12.27 13.18
CA ASN A 5 -4.85 -11.55 12.03
C ASN A 5 -4.43 -12.12 10.65
N GLY A 6 -4.32 -13.44 10.50
CA GLY A 6 -3.67 -14.08 9.36
C GLY A 6 -4.37 -13.91 7.99
N GLY A 7 -5.61 -13.41 7.96
CA GLY A 7 -6.42 -13.31 6.74
C GLY A 7 -6.69 -11.91 6.20
N ALA A 8 -6.47 -10.86 6.99
CA ALA A 8 -6.79 -9.50 6.56
C ALA A 8 -5.74 -9.00 5.55
N PRO A 9 -6.14 -8.43 4.40
CA PRO A 9 -5.21 -7.95 3.39
C PRO A 9 -4.45 -6.69 3.85
N LEU A 10 -3.32 -6.41 3.20
CA LEU A 10 -2.69 -5.09 3.21
C LEU A 10 -3.39 -4.23 2.15
N VAL A 11 -3.81 -3.04 2.54
CA VAL A 11 -4.43 -2.07 1.62
C VAL A 11 -3.51 -0.89 1.45
N VAL A 12 -3.19 -0.56 0.20
CA VAL A 12 -2.29 0.52 -0.18
C VAL A 12 -3.09 1.52 -1.01
N PHE A 13 -3.20 2.75 -0.50
CA PHE A 13 -3.97 3.81 -1.14
C PHE A 13 -3.05 4.79 -1.84
N ASP A 14 -3.40 5.18 -3.06
CA ASP A 14 -3.05 6.52 -3.51
C ASP A 14 -3.83 7.58 -2.71
N PHE A 15 -3.38 8.84 -2.77
CA PHE A 15 -3.95 9.93 -2.00
C PHE A 15 -4.84 10.84 -2.85
N ASP A 16 -4.25 11.57 -3.81
CA ASP A 16 -4.99 12.48 -4.69
C ASP A 16 -6.01 11.72 -5.54
N LYS A 17 -7.20 12.29 -5.70
CA LYS A 17 -8.35 11.69 -6.40
C LYS A 17 -8.71 10.27 -5.94
N THR A 18 -8.21 9.82 -4.79
CA THR A 18 -8.44 8.48 -4.25
C THR A 18 -8.92 8.54 -2.79
N ILE A 19 -8.10 9.09 -1.89
CA ILE A 19 -8.53 9.41 -0.52
C ILE A 19 -9.27 10.75 -0.50
N VAL A 20 -8.72 11.76 -1.16
CA VAL A 20 -9.36 13.07 -1.36
C VAL A 20 -9.92 13.18 -2.78
N ASP A 21 -10.98 13.96 -2.95
CA ASP A 21 -11.59 14.19 -4.27
C ASP A 21 -11.02 15.42 -4.99
N CYS A 22 -9.70 15.56 -4.95
CA CYS A 22 -8.98 16.62 -5.62
C CYS A 22 -7.53 16.18 -5.89
N ASP A 23 -6.84 16.96 -6.73
CA ASP A 23 -5.39 17.02 -6.73
C ASP A 23 -4.95 18.02 -5.66
N SER A 24 -4.18 17.58 -4.66
CA SER A 24 -3.83 18.41 -3.49
C SER A 24 -2.89 19.56 -3.82
N ASP A 25 -2.02 19.42 -4.84
CA ASP A 25 -1.17 20.50 -5.32
C ASP A 25 -2.01 21.59 -5.98
N ASN A 26 -2.87 21.22 -6.93
CA ASN A 26 -3.80 22.16 -7.54
C ASN A 26 -4.72 22.82 -6.51
N TRP A 27 -5.25 22.05 -5.55
CA TRP A 27 -6.13 22.58 -4.51
C TRP A 27 -5.48 23.73 -3.71
N VAL A 28 -4.24 23.55 -3.27
CA VAL A 28 -3.50 24.58 -2.52
C VAL A 28 -3.20 25.79 -3.40
N VAL A 29 -2.71 25.55 -4.62
CA VAL A 29 -2.35 26.61 -5.55
C VAL A 29 -3.55 27.48 -5.91
N ASP A 30 -4.69 26.86 -6.22
CA ASP A 30 -5.92 27.56 -6.58
C ASP A 30 -6.48 28.34 -5.39
N ALA A 31 -6.53 27.72 -4.20
CA ALA A 31 -7.02 28.36 -2.98
C ALA A 31 -6.18 29.59 -2.56
N LEU A 32 -4.89 29.60 -2.91
CA LEU A 32 -3.98 30.71 -2.63
C LEU A 32 -3.85 31.71 -3.78
N GLY A 33 -4.60 31.52 -4.87
CA GLY A 33 -4.65 32.44 -6.02
C GLY A 33 -3.36 32.43 -6.85
N ALA A 34 -2.69 31.28 -6.95
CA ALA A 34 -1.39 31.14 -7.61
C ALA A 34 -1.44 30.32 -8.91
N THR A 35 -2.63 29.96 -9.41
CA THR A 35 -2.84 29.09 -10.58
C THR A 35 -2.04 29.52 -11.80
N ASP A 36 -2.21 30.77 -12.27
CA ASP A 36 -1.52 31.27 -13.47
C ASP A 36 0.01 31.18 -13.33
N ARG A 37 0.51 31.45 -12.13
CA ARG A 37 1.94 31.41 -11.85
C ARG A 37 2.47 29.98 -11.77
N PHE A 38 1.69 29.05 -11.24
CA PHE A 38 2.04 27.65 -11.23
C PHE A 38 2.07 27.05 -12.65
N ASP A 39 1.12 27.43 -13.51
CA ASP A 39 1.10 27.04 -14.93
C ASP A 39 2.33 27.57 -15.68
N GLU A 40 2.82 28.76 -15.35
CA GLU A 40 4.11 29.28 -15.83
C GLU A 40 5.30 28.43 -15.40
N LEU A 41 5.33 27.98 -14.14
CA LEU A 41 6.40 27.12 -13.62
C LEU A 41 6.38 25.74 -14.29
N LEU A 42 5.21 25.14 -14.48
CA LEU A 42 5.02 23.83 -15.13
C LEU A 42 5.51 23.80 -16.59
N ARG A 43 5.54 24.96 -17.28
CA ARG A 43 6.13 25.05 -18.62
C ARG A 43 7.65 24.88 -18.65
N ARG A 44 8.33 25.02 -17.50
CA ARG A 44 9.80 25.08 -17.40
C ARG A 44 10.38 24.06 -16.43
N LEU A 45 9.59 23.60 -15.48
CA LEU A 45 10.00 22.71 -14.40
C LEU A 45 9.15 21.45 -14.41
N PRO A 46 9.74 20.29 -14.08
CA PRO A 46 9.00 19.10 -13.68
C PRO A 46 8.06 19.42 -12.51
N TRP A 47 6.89 18.77 -12.46
CA TRP A 47 5.82 19.04 -11.49
C TRP A 47 6.32 19.20 -10.05
N ASN A 48 7.08 18.23 -9.53
CA ASN A 48 7.60 18.27 -8.16
C ASN A 48 8.51 19.49 -7.88
N HIS A 49 9.32 19.91 -8.86
CA HIS A 49 10.12 21.14 -8.74
C HIS A 49 9.27 22.40 -8.88
N ALA A 50 8.24 22.37 -9.73
CA ALA A 50 7.32 23.48 -9.88
C ALA A 50 6.57 23.75 -8.56
N ILE A 51 6.08 22.71 -7.88
CA ILE A 51 5.34 22.90 -6.62
C ILE A 51 6.26 23.38 -5.48
N ASP A 52 7.51 22.87 -5.36
CA ASP A 52 8.49 23.42 -4.39
C ASP A 52 8.80 24.89 -4.67
N ALA A 53 8.99 25.25 -5.95
CA ALA A 53 9.22 26.63 -6.36
C ALA A 53 8.02 27.52 -6.02
N MET A 54 6.80 27.05 -6.30
CA MET A 54 5.57 27.77 -5.97
C MET A 54 5.41 27.99 -4.48
N MET A 55 5.71 26.99 -3.63
CA MET A 55 5.72 27.17 -2.17
C MET A 55 6.74 28.23 -1.73
N GLY A 56 7.86 28.37 -2.44
CA GLY A 56 8.83 29.43 -2.22
C GLY A 56 8.33 30.82 -2.59
N GLU A 57 7.70 30.96 -3.75
CA GLU A 57 7.13 32.25 -4.20
C GLU A 57 5.95 32.69 -3.31
N LEU A 58 5.09 31.77 -2.90
CA LEU A 58 4.01 32.03 -1.93
C LEU A 58 4.57 32.52 -0.59
N HIS A 59 5.64 31.87 -0.10
CA HIS A 59 6.31 32.29 1.12
C HIS A 59 6.92 33.69 1.00
N ALA A 60 7.58 34.00 -0.14
CA ALA A 60 8.11 35.33 -0.40
C ALA A 60 7.00 36.41 -0.48
N ALA A 61 5.79 36.03 -0.89
CA ALA A 61 4.60 36.88 -0.85
C ALA A 61 3.92 36.96 0.53
N GLY A 62 4.55 36.39 1.58
CA GLY A 62 4.07 36.48 2.96
C GLY A 62 3.13 35.36 3.40
N ARG A 63 2.91 34.32 2.58
CA ARG A 63 2.14 33.13 2.99
C ARG A 63 2.97 32.24 3.90
N THR A 64 2.32 31.67 4.91
CA THR A 64 2.95 30.75 5.86
C THR A 64 2.61 29.30 5.53
N ALA A 65 3.39 28.37 6.07
CA ALA A 65 3.04 26.95 6.00
C ALA A 65 1.69 26.64 6.67
N GLU A 66 1.26 27.43 7.66
CA GLU A 66 -0.06 27.27 8.27
C GLU A 66 -1.19 27.72 7.34
N ASP A 67 -0.98 28.75 6.51
CA ASP A 67 -1.96 29.14 5.49
C ASP A 67 -2.17 27.99 4.49
N VAL A 68 -1.09 27.35 4.05
CA VAL A 68 -1.14 26.15 3.20
C VAL A 68 -1.89 25.01 3.92
N ARG A 69 -1.57 24.75 5.19
CA ARG A 69 -2.26 23.74 6.01
C ARG A 69 -3.74 24.05 6.15
N ALA A 70 -4.13 25.31 6.32
CA ALA A 70 -5.52 25.73 6.45
C ALA A 70 -6.31 25.48 5.15
N CYS A 71 -5.72 25.73 3.97
CA CYS A 71 -6.32 25.37 2.69
C CYS A 71 -6.61 23.86 2.60
N LEU A 72 -5.65 23.04 3.02
CA LEU A 72 -5.77 21.57 2.98
C LEU A 72 -6.85 21.02 3.90
N ARG A 73 -7.18 21.69 5.02
CA ARG A 73 -8.31 21.29 5.88
C ARG A 73 -9.66 21.37 5.16
N ALA A 74 -9.77 22.20 4.13
CA ALA A 74 -10.97 22.30 3.32
C ALA A 74 -11.00 21.32 2.12
N ALA A 75 -9.93 20.54 1.90
CA ALA A 75 -9.86 19.59 0.80
C ALA A 75 -11.00 18.55 0.91
N PRO A 76 -11.69 18.23 -0.20
CA PRO A 76 -12.85 17.34 -0.16
C PRO A 76 -12.44 15.91 0.19
N LEU A 77 -12.93 15.40 1.31
CA LEU A 77 -12.81 13.99 1.70
C LEU A 77 -14.19 13.42 1.96
N SER A 78 -14.57 12.41 1.18
CA SER A 78 -15.89 11.78 1.29
C SER A 78 -16.02 11.00 2.61
N PRO A 79 -17.14 11.14 3.36
CA PRO A 79 -17.37 10.37 4.57
C PRO A 79 -17.37 8.86 4.32
N HIS A 80 -17.69 8.40 3.10
CA HIS A 80 -17.62 7.00 2.72
C HIS A 80 -16.17 6.48 2.73
N VAL A 81 -15.20 7.28 2.26
CA VAL A 81 -13.76 6.93 2.30
C VAL A 81 -13.29 6.85 3.75
N ALA A 82 -13.63 7.85 4.58
CA ALA A 82 -13.30 7.83 6.00
C ALA A 82 -13.88 6.59 6.70
N ALA A 83 -15.13 6.25 6.44
CA ALA A 83 -15.79 5.07 6.98
C ALA A 83 -15.13 3.77 6.50
N ALA A 84 -14.74 3.69 5.22
CA ALA A 84 -14.06 2.53 4.65
C ALA A 84 -12.68 2.29 5.29
N ILE A 85 -11.86 3.34 5.44
CA ILE A 85 -10.56 3.28 6.13
C ILE A 85 -10.72 2.75 7.55
N ARG A 86 -11.66 3.31 8.31
CA ARG A 86 -11.95 2.88 9.69
C ARG A 86 -12.41 1.42 9.75
N SER A 87 -13.29 1.05 8.82
CA SER A 87 -13.89 -0.28 8.73
C SER A 87 -12.88 -1.35 8.32
N ALA A 88 -11.98 -1.07 7.39
CA ALA A 88 -10.91 -1.97 6.98
C ALA A 88 -9.93 -2.20 8.16
N ARG A 89 -9.57 -1.14 8.89
CA ARG A 89 -8.73 -1.27 10.10
C ARG A 89 -9.39 -2.04 11.22
N ALA A 90 -10.68 -1.83 11.45
CA ALA A 90 -11.45 -2.61 12.44
C ALA A 90 -11.49 -4.11 12.09
N ARG A 91 -11.36 -4.46 10.80
CA ARG A 91 -11.24 -5.84 10.31
C ARG A 91 -9.81 -6.40 10.33
N GLY A 92 -8.86 -5.65 10.88
CA GLY A 92 -7.47 -6.08 11.03
C GLY A 92 -6.57 -5.81 9.83
N CYS A 93 -7.03 -5.09 8.80
CA CYS A 93 -6.17 -4.69 7.69
C CYS A 93 -5.04 -3.80 8.17
N GLU A 94 -3.86 -3.98 7.58
CA GLU A 94 -2.86 -2.92 7.57
C GLU A 94 -3.17 -1.98 6.41
N LEU A 95 -3.09 -0.68 6.65
CA LEU A 95 -3.26 0.34 5.62
C LEU A 95 -1.98 1.15 5.47
N ARG A 96 -1.61 1.46 4.23
CA ARG A 96 -0.50 2.34 3.89
C ARG A 96 -0.95 3.35 2.83
N VAL A 97 -0.30 4.51 2.81
CA VAL A 97 -0.41 5.46 1.69
C VAL A 97 0.83 5.32 0.81
N LEU A 98 0.63 5.26 -0.49
CA LEU A 98 1.67 5.29 -1.51
C LEU A 98 1.26 6.32 -2.57
N SER A 99 1.77 7.54 -2.45
CA SER A 99 1.27 8.65 -3.27
C SER A 99 2.37 9.57 -3.78
N ASP A 100 2.15 10.09 -4.99
CA ASP A 100 3.04 11.08 -5.62
C ASP A 100 2.72 12.53 -5.20
N ALA A 101 1.79 12.71 -4.25
CA ALA A 101 1.63 13.96 -3.50
C ALA A 101 2.88 14.23 -2.63
N ASN A 102 2.72 14.95 -1.51
CA ASN A 102 3.83 15.19 -0.58
C ASN A 102 3.42 15.01 0.89
N ALA A 103 4.41 14.73 1.74
CA ALA A 103 4.19 14.38 3.14
C ALA A 103 3.42 15.46 3.92
N PHE A 104 3.71 16.74 3.69
CA PHE A 104 3.04 17.84 4.39
C PHE A 104 1.55 17.88 4.06
N PHE A 105 1.20 17.64 2.79
CA PHE A 105 -0.18 17.73 2.30
C PHE A 105 -1.01 16.57 2.81
N ILE A 106 -0.48 15.36 2.67
CA ILE A 106 -1.09 14.13 3.18
C ILE A 106 -1.31 14.24 4.69
N ASP A 107 -0.27 14.62 5.45
CA ASP A 107 -0.36 14.71 6.90
C ASP A 107 -1.38 15.77 7.36
N ALA A 108 -1.44 16.92 6.69
CA ALA A 108 -2.39 17.98 7.02
C ALA A 108 -3.84 17.50 6.90
N VAL A 109 -4.19 16.86 5.78
CA VAL A 109 -5.54 16.35 5.53
C VAL A 109 -5.87 15.19 6.47
N LEU A 110 -5.00 14.18 6.54
CA LEU A 110 -5.25 12.99 7.36
C LEU A 110 -5.35 13.34 8.85
N ALA A 111 -4.55 14.30 9.35
CA ALA A 111 -4.66 14.77 10.72
C ALA A 111 -5.99 15.51 10.96
N HIS A 112 -6.40 16.38 10.03
CA HIS A 112 -7.67 17.12 10.14
C HIS A 112 -8.88 16.19 10.28
N HIS A 113 -8.91 15.10 9.52
CA HIS A 113 -10.01 14.12 9.54
C HIS A 113 -9.84 13.01 10.60
N GLY A 114 -8.78 13.06 11.43
CA GLY A 114 -8.49 12.03 12.42
C GLY A 114 -8.20 10.66 11.81
N LEU A 115 -7.64 10.63 10.59
CA LEU A 115 -7.34 9.41 9.83
C LEU A 115 -5.86 9.01 9.90
N ALA A 116 -4.95 9.90 10.31
CA ALA A 116 -3.51 9.63 10.33
C ALA A 116 -3.15 8.34 11.10
N GLY A 117 -3.76 8.10 12.27
CA GLY A 117 -3.51 6.91 13.09
C GLY A 117 -3.99 5.59 12.49
N TYR A 118 -4.73 5.62 11.37
CA TYR A 118 -5.16 4.43 10.64
C TYR A 118 -4.14 3.99 9.59
N PHE A 119 -3.05 4.71 9.36
CA PHE A 119 -2.02 4.31 8.40
C PHE A 119 -0.75 3.89 9.15
N SER A 120 -0.17 2.77 8.71
CA SER A 120 1.06 2.21 9.28
C SER A 120 2.31 2.82 8.67
N GLY A 121 2.16 3.49 7.52
CA GLY A 121 3.23 4.18 6.83
C GLY A 121 2.69 4.95 5.63
N THR A 122 3.42 6.00 5.27
CA THR A 122 3.20 6.83 4.10
C THR A 122 4.49 6.89 3.30
N ASP A 123 4.46 6.37 2.08
CA ASP A 123 5.53 6.52 1.11
C ASP A 123 5.13 7.61 0.12
N THR A 124 5.85 8.73 0.13
CA THR A 124 5.51 9.92 -0.67
C THR A 124 6.70 10.88 -0.79
N ASN A 125 6.59 11.90 -1.65
CA ASN A 125 7.62 12.93 -1.77
C ASN A 125 7.85 13.64 -0.42
N PRO A 126 9.10 13.66 0.09
CA PRO A 126 9.40 14.29 1.37
C PRO A 126 9.06 15.78 1.38
N ALA A 127 8.48 16.25 2.48
CA ALA A 127 8.23 17.67 2.69
C ALA A 127 8.47 18.08 4.14
N HIS A 128 8.98 19.30 4.33
CA HIS A 128 9.21 19.89 5.67
C HIS A 128 9.19 21.41 5.59
N VAL A 129 8.89 22.06 6.70
CA VAL A 129 9.07 23.51 6.83
C VAL A 129 10.51 23.78 7.26
N ASP A 130 11.23 24.61 6.51
CA ASP A 130 12.62 24.95 6.82
C ASP A 130 12.74 26.03 7.91
N ALA A 131 13.98 26.37 8.28
CA ALA A 131 14.26 27.35 9.33
C ALA A 131 13.74 28.77 9.02
N ALA A 132 13.48 29.09 7.76
CA ALA A 132 12.90 30.37 7.35
C ALA A 132 11.35 30.34 7.37
N GLY A 133 10.73 29.19 7.65
CA GLY A 133 9.29 29.03 7.61
C GLY A 133 8.74 28.68 6.21
N ARG A 134 9.62 28.43 5.23
CA ARG A 134 9.22 28.03 3.88
C ARG A 134 8.92 26.53 3.85
N LEU A 135 7.79 26.15 3.26
CA LEU A 135 7.53 24.75 2.94
C LEU A 135 8.44 24.28 1.81
N ARG A 136 9.21 23.23 2.07
CA ARG A 136 10.11 22.56 1.12
C ARG A 136 9.54 21.21 0.74
N ILE A 137 9.46 20.95 -0.56
CA ILE A 137 9.04 19.67 -1.15
C ILE A 137 10.22 19.15 -1.97
N ARG A 138 10.54 17.87 -1.82
CA ARG A 138 11.63 17.21 -2.55
C ARG A 138 11.12 15.96 -3.23
N PRO A 139 11.74 15.54 -4.34
CA PRO A 139 11.34 14.31 -4.99
C PRO A 139 11.74 13.10 -4.14
N TYR A 140 10.93 12.04 -4.16
CA TYR A 140 11.24 10.78 -3.48
C TYR A 140 12.46 10.07 -4.07
N HIS A 141 12.60 10.13 -5.39
CA HIS A 141 13.79 9.74 -6.14
C HIS A 141 14.47 11.00 -6.67
N GLU A 142 15.72 11.21 -6.27
CA GLU A 142 16.50 12.30 -6.84
C GLU A 142 16.63 12.13 -8.36
N PHE A 143 16.44 13.22 -9.08
CA PHE A 143 16.60 13.26 -10.52
C PHE A 143 17.18 14.62 -10.92
N ALA A 144 18.08 14.59 -11.89
CA ALA A 144 18.68 15.77 -12.49
C ALA A 144 18.82 15.52 -14.00
N ALA A 145 18.52 16.51 -14.83
CA ALA A 145 18.82 16.41 -16.24
C ALA A 145 20.35 16.25 -16.44
N PRO A 146 20.84 15.29 -17.26
CA PRO A 146 20.11 14.47 -18.22
C PRO A 146 19.82 13.02 -17.74
N ALA A 147 20.03 12.69 -16.47
CA ALA A 147 19.91 11.32 -15.97
C ALA A 147 18.42 10.88 -15.87
N PRO A 148 18.08 9.65 -16.29
CA PRO A 148 16.70 9.16 -16.30
C PRO A 148 16.26 8.77 -14.88
N GLY A 149 15.97 9.76 -14.04
CA GLY A 149 15.42 9.63 -12.68
C GLY A 149 15.71 8.31 -11.98
N HIS A 150 14.64 7.58 -11.64
CA HIS A 150 14.72 6.29 -10.95
C HIS A 150 14.96 5.08 -11.85
N GLY A 151 15.20 5.22 -13.15
CA GLY A 151 15.51 4.09 -14.04
C GLY A 151 14.35 3.13 -14.35
N CYS A 152 13.08 3.52 -14.12
CA CYS A 152 11.94 2.76 -14.64
C CYS A 152 11.76 3.00 -16.14
N ALA A 153 11.48 1.94 -16.90
CA ALA A 153 11.26 2.03 -18.35
C ALA A 153 9.83 2.46 -18.74
N LEU A 154 8.89 2.54 -17.79
CA LEU A 154 7.50 2.88 -18.09
C LEU A 154 7.34 4.39 -18.33
N PRO A 155 6.85 4.82 -19.51
CA PRO A 155 6.65 6.24 -19.80
C PRO A 155 5.61 6.92 -18.90
N SER A 156 4.69 6.15 -18.32
CA SER A 156 3.67 6.66 -17.41
C SER A 156 4.18 6.94 -16.00
N CYS A 157 5.42 6.55 -15.68
CA CYS A 157 5.98 6.68 -14.35
C CYS A 157 6.64 8.06 -14.16
N PRO A 158 6.16 8.88 -13.21
CA PRO A 158 6.70 10.21 -13.01
C PRO A 158 8.15 10.16 -12.49
N PRO A 159 9.02 11.12 -12.86
CA PRO A 159 10.46 11.02 -12.58
C PRO A 159 10.81 11.17 -11.10
N ASN A 160 9.97 11.86 -10.32
CA ASN A 160 10.20 12.14 -8.92
C ASN A 160 9.85 10.95 -8.00
N MET A 161 8.95 10.04 -8.40
CA MET A 161 8.59 8.89 -7.56
C MET A 161 8.08 7.70 -8.39
N CYS A 162 8.75 6.56 -8.24
CA CYS A 162 8.31 5.31 -8.84
C CYS A 162 7.52 4.51 -7.82
N LYS A 163 6.19 4.69 -7.82
CA LYS A 163 5.29 3.89 -6.98
C LYS A 163 5.50 2.38 -7.19
N GLY A 164 5.86 1.93 -8.40
CA GLY A 164 6.17 0.52 -8.66
C GLY A 164 7.38 -0.02 -7.91
N LYS A 165 8.50 0.73 -7.84
CA LYS A 165 9.67 0.32 -7.04
C LYS A 165 9.37 0.28 -5.56
N VAL A 166 8.56 1.23 -5.09
CA VAL A 166 8.11 1.22 -3.70
C VAL A 166 7.18 0.03 -3.43
N MET A 167 6.28 -0.28 -4.35
CA MET A 167 5.41 -1.45 -4.26
C MET A 167 6.25 -2.74 -4.22
N GLU A 168 7.24 -2.93 -5.07
CA GLU A 168 8.16 -4.09 -5.02
C GLU A 168 8.76 -4.28 -3.61
N ARG A 169 9.26 -3.20 -3.00
CA ARG A 169 9.76 -3.23 -1.61
C ARG A 169 8.68 -3.64 -0.61
N ILE A 170 7.46 -3.12 -0.74
CA ILE A 170 6.32 -3.51 0.12
C ILE A 170 6.02 -4.99 -0.04
N LEU A 171 5.96 -5.52 -1.27
CA LEU A 171 5.68 -6.92 -1.56
C LEU A 171 6.76 -7.84 -0.95
N LEU A 172 8.04 -7.47 -1.06
CA LEU A 172 9.16 -8.18 -0.43
C LEU A 172 9.02 -8.22 1.09
N GLN A 173 8.71 -7.09 1.74
CA GLN A 173 8.47 -7.04 3.19
C GLN A 173 7.32 -7.96 3.61
N GLU A 174 6.26 -8.03 2.79
CA GLU A 174 5.13 -8.94 3.04
C GLU A 174 5.53 -10.41 2.94
N GLU A 175 6.38 -10.76 1.97
CA GLU A 175 6.91 -12.12 1.82
C GLU A 175 7.81 -12.51 2.99
N GLU A 176 8.73 -11.63 3.38
CA GLU A 176 9.64 -11.83 4.51
C GLU A 176 8.86 -11.99 5.82
N ALA A 177 7.87 -11.12 6.07
CA ALA A 177 7.03 -11.19 7.26
C ALA A 177 6.17 -12.46 7.29
N ALA A 178 5.70 -12.93 6.13
CA ALA A 178 4.94 -14.17 6.03
C ALA A 178 5.82 -15.40 6.28
N ALA A 179 7.00 -15.45 5.67
CA ALA A 179 7.99 -16.52 5.87
C ALA A 179 8.44 -16.60 7.33
N ALA A 180 8.77 -15.46 7.95
CA ALA A 180 9.17 -15.40 9.35
C ALA A 180 8.06 -15.88 10.31
N ALA A 181 6.79 -15.64 9.96
CA ALA A 181 5.64 -16.08 10.73
C ALA A 181 5.12 -17.49 10.33
N GLY A 182 5.79 -18.19 9.41
CA GLY A 182 5.40 -19.53 8.95
C GLY A 182 3.98 -19.57 8.34
N ARG A 183 3.54 -18.47 7.74
CA ARG A 183 2.18 -18.32 7.17
C ARG A 183 2.23 -17.95 5.70
N ARG A 184 1.10 -18.08 5.02
CA ARG A 184 0.92 -17.48 3.69
C ARG A 184 0.98 -15.95 3.79
N ARG A 185 1.56 -15.32 2.76
CA ARG A 185 1.48 -13.87 2.59
C ARG A 185 0.04 -13.46 2.34
N ARG A 186 -0.45 -12.46 3.09
CA ARG A 186 -1.78 -11.86 2.91
C ARG A 186 -1.90 -11.26 1.51
N ALA A 187 -3.11 -11.14 0.98
CA ALA A 187 -3.36 -10.40 -0.26
C ALA A 187 -3.02 -8.91 -0.09
N VAL A 188 -2.66 -8.26 -1.21
CA VAL A 188 -2.47 -6.81 -1.30
C VAL A 188 -3.54 -6.22 -2.18
N VAL A 189 -4.16 -5.14 -1.72
CA VAL A 189 -5.13 -4.33 -2.46
C VAL A 189 -4.51 -2.96 -2.71
N TYR A 190 -4.33 -2.59 -3.97
CA TYR A 190 -3.88 -1.26 -4.37
C TYR A 190 -5.02 -0.46 -5.01
N LEU A 191 -5.24 0.78 -4.59
CA LEU A 191 -6.28 1.65 -5.14
C LEU A 191 -5.66 2.97 -5.63
N GLY A 192 -6.07 3.44 -6.81
CA GLY A 192 -5.56 4.69 -7.41
C GLY A 192 -6.33 5.08 -8.67
N ASP A 193 -6.00 6.23 -9.24
CA ASP A 193 -6.71 6.83 -10.38
C ASP A 193 -5.77 7.18 -11.56
N GLY A 194 -4.55 7.63 -11.26
CA GLY A 194 -3.69 8.33 -12.20
C GLY A 194 -2.77 7.43 -13.02
N ARG A 195 -2.07 8.04 -13.98
CA ARG A 195 -1.04 7.35 -14.80
C ARG A 195 0.08 6.73 -13.94
N GLY A 196 0.41 7.37 -12.82
CA GLY A 196 1.43 6.90 -11.86
C GLY A 196 1.04 5.59 -11.15
N ASP A 197 -0.25 5.25 -11.12
CA ASP A 197 -0.81 4.06 -10.46
C ASP A 197 -0.75 2.80 -11.32
N TYR A 198 -0.45 2.95 -12.61
CA TYR A 198 -0.24 1.82 -13.50
C TYR A 198 1.06 1.06 -13.20
N CYS A 199 2.13 1.75 -12.85
CA CYS A 199 3.40 1.10 -12.53
C CYS A 199 3.32 0.13 -11.33
N PRO A 200 2.76 0.51 -10.16
CA PRO A 200 2.60 -0.40 -9.04
C PRO A 200 1.58 -1.53 -9.30
N SER A 201 0.55 -1.31 -10.13
CA SER A 201 -0.41 -2.38 -10.45
C SER A 201 0.25 -3.55 -11.18
N LEU A 202 1.23 -3.29 -12.04
CA LEU A 202 2.01 -4.31 -12.74
C LEU A 202 2.92 -5.14 -11.82
N LYS A 203 3.13 -4.72 -10.57
CA LYS A 203 3.94 -5.44 -9.59
C LYS A 203 3.14 -6.43 -8.77
N LEU A 204 1.81 -6.24 -8.74
CA LEU A 204 0.91 -7.14 -8.06
C LEU A 204 0.78 -8.46 -8.83
N ARG A 205 0.51 -9.53 -8.10
CA ARG A 205 0.47 -10.90 -8.63
C ARG A 205 -0.92 -11.52 -8.53
N GLU A 206 -1.03 -12.75 -9.02
CA GLU A 206 -2.25 -13.54 -8.82
C GLU A 206 -2.60 -13.65 -7.32
N GLY A 207 -3.86 -13.37 -6.99
CA GLY A 207 -4.35 -13.29 -5.61
C GLY A 207 -4.25 -11.90 -4.96
N ASP A 208 -3.65 -10.92 -5.65
CA ASP A 208 -3.73 -9.50 -5.28
C ASP A 208 -4.83 -8.78 -6.07
N TYR A 209 -5.11 -7.53 -5.69
CA TYR A 209 -6.17 -6.71 -6.26
C TYR A 209 -5.68 -5.33 -6.65
N VAL A 210 -6.13 -4.84 -7.82
CA VAL A 210 -6.04 -3.43 -8.18
C VAL A 210 -7.45 -2.85 -8.30
N MET A 211 -7.67 -1.69 -7.70
CA MET A 211 -8.93 -0.96 -7.73
C MET A 211 -8.76 0.39 -8.43
N PRO A 212 -8.85 0.41 -9.78
CA PRO A 212 -8.75 1.64 -10.53
C PRO A 212 -10.02 2.49 -10.39
N ARG A 213 -9.88 3.81 -10.23
CA ARG A 213 -11.00 4.75 -10.29
C ARG A 213 -11.52 4.87 -11.73
N ALA A 214 -12.80 4.58 -11.93
CA ALA A 214 -13.46 4.67 -13.23
C ALA A 214 -13.40 6.09 -13.79
N GLY A 215 -13.15 6.21 -15.09
CA GLY A 215 -13.03 7.51 -15.77
C GLY A 215 -11.66 8.18 -15.63
N TYR A 216 -10.69 7.55 -14.96
CA TYR A 216 -9.34 8.08 -14.81
C TYR A 216 -8.29 7.29 -15.61
N PRO A 217 -7.12 7.91 -15.92
CA PRO A 217 -6.16 7.35 -16.87
C PRO A 217 -5.63 5.95 -16.56
N VAL A 218 -5.63 5.52 -15.29
CA VAL A 218 -5.19 4.17 -14.92
C VAL A 218 -6.06 3.08 -15.56
N CYS A 219 -7.36 3.34 -15.77
CA CYS A 219 -8.28 2.40 -16.40
C CYS A 219 -7.86 2.07 -17.84
N ASP A 220 -7.52 3.08 -18.63
CA ASP A 220 -7.12 2.90 -20.03
C ASP A 220 -5.83 2.10 -20.14
N LEU A 221 -4.87 2.37 -19.24
CA LEU A 221 -3.59 1.65 -19.21
C LEU A 221 -3.76 0.19 -18.80
N ILE A 222 -4.59 -0.08 -17.77
CA ILE A 222 -4.92 -1.45 -17.34
C ILE A 222 -5.69 -2.19 -18.44
N ALA A 223 -6.61 -1.54 -19.15
CA ALA A 223 -7.34 -2.15 -20.25
C ALA A 223 -6.43 -2.51 -21.43
N ALA A 224 -5.44 -1.65 -21.73
CA ALA A 224 -4.47 -1.90 -22.80
C ALA A 224 -3.48 -3.03 -22.46
N ALA A 225 -3.06 -3.12 -21.20
CA ALA A 225 -2.14 -4.16 -20.72
C ALA A 225 -2.46 -4.52 -19.26
N PRO A 226 -3.29 -5.55 -19.04
CA PRO A 226 -3.74 -5.93 -17.71
C PRO A 226 -2.61 -6.45 -16.81
N PRO A 227 -2.64 -6.16 -15.49
CA PRO A 227 -1.75 -6.80 -14.53
C PRO A 227 -2.20 -8.24 -14.23
N ALA A 228 -1.36 -9.00 -13.52
CA ALA A 228 -1.72 -10.33 -13.05
C ALA A 228 -2.75 -10.31 -11.89
N ALA A 229 -2.86 -9.18 -11.19
CA ALA A 229 -3.83 -8.99 -10.11
C ALA A 229 -5.27 -8.86 -10.62
N ALA A 230 -6.22 -9.21 -9.75
CA ALA A 230 -7.64 -9.05 -10.04
C ALA A 230 -8.02 -7.57 -10.10
N VAL A 231 -8.57 -7.13 -11.24
CA VAL A 231 -9.05 -5.75 -11.41
C VAL A 231 -10.47 -5.62 -10.84
N ARG A 232 -10.68 -4.63 -9.97
CA ARG A 232 -11.96 -4.32 -9.29
C ARG A 232 -12.18 -2.80 -9.26
N GLY A 233 -12.63 -2.25 -10.38
CA GLY A 233 -12.85 -0.82 -10.51
C GLY A 233 -13.95 -0.28 -9.58
N TRP A 234 -13.88 1.02 -9.31
CA TRP A 234 -14.87 1.77 -8.53
C TRP A 234 -15.12 3.12 -9.19
N ASP A 235 -16.35 3.64 -9.11
CA ASP A 235 -16.72 4.92 -9.74
C ASP A 235 -16.80 6.07 -8.71
N GLY A 236 -17.79 5.99 -7.82
CA GLY A 236 -17.97 6.93 -6.70
C GLY A 236 -17.38 6.44 -5.39
N PHE A 237 -17.30 7.31 -4.38
CA PHE A 237 -16.70 6.96 -3.08
C PHE A 237 -17.53 5.97 -2.24
N GLU A 238 -18.85 5.93 -2.41
CA GLU A 238 -19.67 4.87 -1.85
C GLU A 238 -19.29 3.51 -2.49
N ASP A 239 -19.02 3.53 -3.79
CA ASP A 239 -18.60 2.35 -4.54
C ASP A 239 -17.19 1.89 -4.15
N LEU A 240 -16.25 2.83 -3.95
CA LEU A 240 -14.94 2.55 -3.37
C LEU A 240 -15.09 1.78 -2.06
N ALA A 241 -15.91 2.29 -1.14
CA ALA A 241 -16.14 1.67 0.17
C ALA A 241 -16.71 0.25 0.01
N ARG A 242 -17.74 0.09 -0.83
CA ARG A 242 -18.39 -1.19 -1.11
C ARG A 242 -17.42 -2.22 -1.70
N VAL A 243 -16.67 -1.85 -2.73
CA VAL A 243 -15.73 -2.75 -3.40
C VAL A 243 -14.58 -3.13 -2.48
N LEU A 244 -13.97 -2.15 -1.79
CA LEU A 244 -12.87 -2.40 -0.87
C LEU A 244 -13.29 -3.36 0.25
N LEU A 245 -14.40 -3.06 0.94
CA LEU A 245 -14.86 -3.90 2.04
C LEU A 245 -15.32 -5.28 1.56
N GLY A 246 -15.89 -5.39 0.36
CA GLY A 246 -16.21 -6.68 -0.26
C GLY A 246 -14.97 -7.54 -0.50
N ILE A 247 -13.86 -6.96 -0.96
CA ILE A 247 -12.58 -7.67 -1.10
C ILE A 247 -12.04 -8.10 0.26
N VAL A 248 -12.04 -7.19 1.25
CA VAL A 248 -11.57 -7.47 2.61
C VAL A 248 -12.35 -8.64 3.23
N ASP A 249 -13.68 -8.60 3.15
CA ASP A 249 -14.54 -9.63 3.74
C ASP A 249 -14.35 -10.99 3.03
N ALA A 250 -14.17 -10.98 1.70
CA ALA A 250 -13.87 -12.20 0.93
C ALA A 250 -12.51 -12.81 1.31
N GLU A 251 -11.47 -12.00 1.48
CA GLU A 251 -10.14 -12.47 1.87
C GLU A 251 -10.11 -13.03 3.29
N ILE A 252 -10.82 -12.38 4.22
CA ILE A 252 -10.99 -12.89 5.59
C ILE A 252 -11.72 -14.23 5.56
N ALA A 253 -12.83 -14.33 4.81
CA ALA A 253 -13.59 -15.57 4.69
C ALA A 253 -12.74 -16.71 4.09
N ARG A 254 -11.95 -16.41 3.05
CA ARG A 254 -11.02 -17.38 2.44
C ARG A 254 -9.99 -17.88 3.46
N ALA A 255 -9.37 -16.99 4.22
CA ALA A 255 -8.39 -17.38 5.22
C ALA A 255 -8.98 -18.23 6.35
N VAL A 256 -10.24 -17.99 6.73
CA VAL A 256 -10.96 -18.83 7.71
C VAL A 256 -11.23 -20.23 7.13
N ALA A 257 -11.64 -20.33 5.86
CA ALA A 257 -11.87 -21.61 5.20
C ALA A 257 -10.58 -22.45 5.10
N GLU A 258 -9.47 -21.83 4.70
CA GLU A 258 -8.15 -22.48 4.60
C GLU A 258 -7.63 -22.97 5.96
N GLN A 259 -8.00 -22.31 7.07
CA GLN A 259 -7.66 -22.77 8.44
C GLN A 259 -8.59 -23.90 8.92
N GLY A 260 -9.82 -23.98 8.40
CA GLY A 260 -10.78 -25.04 8.70
C GLY A 260 -10.51 -26.34 7.94
N GLU A 261 -9.83 -26.27 6.79
CA GLU A 261 -9.34 -27.43 6.03
C GLU A 261 -8.01 -27.95 6.60
N VAL A 262 -7.98 -28.35 7.87
CA VAL A 262 -6.92 -29.24 8.34
C VAL A 262 -7.21 -30.62 7.72
N PRO A 263 -6.36 -31.19 6.85
CA PRO A 263 -6.59 -32.54 6.40
C PRO A 263 -6.55 -33.43 7.64
N ALA A 264 -7.65 -34.16 7.89
CA ALA A 264 -7.67 -35.20 8.89
C ALA A 264 -6.41 -36.03 8.68
N VAL A 265 -5.52 -36.05 9.67
CA VAL A 265 -4.43 -37.02 9.69
C VAL A 265 -5.12 -38.36 9.66
N VAL A 266 -5.17 -38.97 8.47
CA VAL A 266 -5.52 -40.37 8.32
C VAL A 266 -4.35 -41.09 8.97
N VAL A 267 -4.47 -41.31 10.28
CA VAL A 267 -3.65 -42.30 10.98
C VAL A 267 -3.95 -43.60 10.22
N PRO A 268 -2.98 -44.19 9.51
CA PRO A 268 -3.21 -45.48 8.89
C PRO A 268 -3.57 -46.42 10.03
N ASP A 269 -4.75 -47.03 9.95
CA ASP A 269 -5.15 -48.08 10.86
C ASP A 269 -4.09 -49.18 10.79
N CYS A 270 -3.19 -49.21 11.79
CA CYS A 270 -2.20 -50.27 11.93
C CYS A 270 -2.95 -51.55 12.27
N ARG A 271 -3.50 -52.20 11.25
CA ARG A 271 -3.91 -53.60 11.35
C ARG A 271 -2.68 -54.40 11.76
N ALA A 272 -2.74 -54.90 13.00
CA ALA A 272 -1.75 -55.78 13.57
C ALA A 272 -1.42 -56.92 12.59
N LEU A 273 -0.17 -56.97 12.13
CA LEU A 273 0.36 -58.17 11.49
C LEU A 273 0.50 -59.26 12.57
N PRO A 274 0.07 -60.50 12.31
CA PRO A 274 0.25 -61.58 13.26
C PRO A 274 1.73 -61.94 13.41
N LEU A 275 2.17 -62.04 14.67
CA LEU A 275 3.51 -62.44 15.09
C LEU A 275 3.85 -63.86 14.60
N PRO A 276 5.09 -64.14 14.14
CA PRO A 276 5.52 -65.51 13.86
C PRO A 276 5.72 -66.31 15.16
N ALA A 277 5.42 -67.61 15.07
CA ALA A 277 5.50 -68.57 16.16
C ALA A 277 6.92 -68.70 16.75
N ARG A 278 6.97 -68.78 18.09
CA ARG A 278 8.17 -69.09 18.87
C ARG A 278 8.62 -70.52 18.60
N GLN A 279 9.89 -70.71 18.22
CA GLN A 279 10.62 -71.95 18.45
C GLN A 279 11.44 -71.81 19.74
N GLU A 280 11.19 -72.71 20.70
CA GLU A 280 12.12 -72.97 21.79
C GLU A 280 13.34 -73.72 21.27
N ALA A 281 14.54 -73.31 21.68
CA ALA A 281 15.40 -74.14 22.52
C ALA A 281 16.78 -73.47 22.75
N ALA A 282 17.10 -73.36 24.04
CA ALA A 282 18.39 -73.65 24.66
C ALA A 282 19.67 -72.90 24.20
N LEU A 283 20.22 -72.08 25.11
CA LEU A 283 21.46 -72.35 25.85
C LEU A 283 21.97 -71.05 26.47
N LEU A 284 22.00 -70.99 27.80
CA LEU A 284 22.80 -70.00 28.55
C LEU A 284 24.29 -70.36 28.40
N PRO A 285 25.19 -69.37 28.37
CA PRO A 285 26.02 -69.23 29.57
C PRO A 285 26.32 -67.78 30.02
N GLN A 286 26.27 -67.66 31.35
CA GLN A 286 27.03 -66.87 32.33
C GLN A 286 27.69 -65.51 31.96
N ALA A 287 27.43 -64.58 32.88
CA ALA A 287 28.05 -63.28 33.05
C ALA A 287 29.56 -63.37 33.36
N VAL A 288 30.31 -62.40 32.83
CA VAL A 288 31.65 -62.04 33.28
C VAL A 288 31.69 -60.55 33.61
N ARG A 289 32.18 -60.23 34.81
CA ARG A 289 32.39 -58.87 35.33
C ARG A 289 33.67 -58.23 34.77
N VAL A 290 33.58 -56.90 34.69
CA VAL A 290 34.60 -55.86 34.45
C VAL A 290 35.92 -56.05 35.21
N PRO A 291 37.01 -55.40 34.77
CA PRO A 291 37.67 -54.44 35.68
C PRO A 291 38.18 -53.13 35.04
N ASN A 292 37.99 -52.06 35.83
CA ASN A 292 38.60 -50.72 35.91
C ASN A 292 38.62 -49.80 34.67
#